data_AF-K0TIS2-F1
#
_entry.id   AF-K0TIS2-F1
#
_cell.length_a   1.000
_cell.length_b   1.000
_cell.length_c   1.000
_cell.angle_alpha   90.00
_cell.angle_beta   90.00
_cell.angle_gamma   90.00
#
_symmetry.space_group_name_H-M   'P 1'
#
loop_
_entity.id
_entity.type
_entity.pdbx_description
1 polymer ?
#
loop_
_entity_poly.entity_id
_entity_poly.type
_entity_poly.pdbx_seq_one_letter_code
_entity_poly.pdbx_strand_id
1 'polypeptide(L)'
;MSDKSNASQAGSAGSADLAARSLHQRLMASGHERPENDRCPICFDLIEFPVGQHSSINVCCMKRVCDGCDLDATQRGIYDTCPFCRTPHPHDDASTLVMVQKRVRKGDAEAISFLGIKYYHGKLGLAKDDTRAIELWTRAAELGSLDAHYHLGHVYYDGDDGVAEDKPRGIHHWQQAAMNGHVQSRHMLGFAEYENGNHRLAVQHFMISAKMGYEKSLKNIKEMFKGDLVTKAQYAEALLGYRDAVEEMKSPQREEAKRLAV
;
A
#
# COMPACT_ATOMS: atom_id res chain seq x y z
N MET A 1 1.96 -44.00 43.49
CA MET A 1 2.47 -42.64 43.27
C MET A 1 3.01 -42.62 41.85
N SER A 2 2.17 -42.46 40.82
CA SER A 2 1.63 -41.19 40.27
C SER A 2 2.32 -40.89 38.94
N ASP A 3 1.83 -41.54 37.88
CA ASP A 3 2.02 -41.11 36.49
C ASP A 3 1.25 -39.82 36.25
N LYS A 4 1.96 -38.70 36.07
CA LYS A 4 1.43 -37.47 35.47
C LYS A 4 2.55 -36.73 34.77
N SER A 5 2.58 -36.77 33.44
CA SER A 5 2.93 -35.62 32.59
C SER A 5 3.01 -36.03 31.12
N ASN A 6 1.87 -36.09 30.43
CA ASN A 6 1.89 -35.98 28.97
C ASN A 6 0.62 -35.33 28.37
N ALA A 7 0.07 -34.32 29.06
CA ALA A 7 -1.18 -33.66 28.65
C ALA A 7 -1.04 -32.17 28.30
N SER A 8 0.17 -31.57 28.34
CA SER A 8 0.34 -30.11 28.17
C SER A 8 0.81 -29.65 26.78
N GLN A 9 1.21 -30.55 25.87
CA GLN A 9 1.68 -30.15 24.53
C GLN A 9 0.60 -30.20 23.43
N ALA A 10 -0.50 -30.95 23.63
CA ALA A 10 -1.57 -31.04 22.63
C ALA A 10 -2.51 -29.80 22.62
N GLY A 11 -2.59 -29.06 23.73
CA GLY A 11 -3.50 -27.92 23.87
C GLY A 11 -3.01 -26.61 23.21
N SER A 12 -1.69 -26.39 23.09
CA SER A 12 -1.15 -25.16 22.48
C SER A 12 -1.17 -25.19 20.96
N ALA A 13 -0.90 -26.35 20.35
CA ALA A 13 -0.93 -26.53 18.91
C ALA A 13 -2.35 -26.34 18.32
N GLY A 14 -3.38 -26.82 19.01
CA GLY A 14 -4.78 -26.62 18.60
C GLY A 14 -5.25 -25.16 18.71
N SER A 15 -4.72 -24.40 19.68
CA SER A 15 -5.03 -22.97 19.84
C SER A 15 -4.40 -22.10 18.75
N ALA A 16 -3.14 -22.39 18.39
CA ALA A 16 -2.43 -21.68 17.32
C ALA A 16 -3.05 -21.92 15.94
N ASP A 17 -3.46 -23.15 15.64
CA ASP A 17 -4.16 -23.51 14.39
C ASP A 17 -5.54 -22.83 14.28
N LEU A 18 -6.30 -22.75 15.38
CA LEU A 18 -7.55 -21.98 15.42
C LEU A 18 -7.32 -20.47 15.22
N ALA A 19 -6.28 -19.91 15.83
CA ALA A 19 -5.91 -18.50 15.65
C ALA A 19 -5.49 -18.19 14.20
N ALA A 20 -4.72 -19.08 13.57
CA ALA A 20 -4.31 -18.95 12.17
C ALA A 20 -5.52 -19.02 11.22
N ARG A 21 -6.46 -19.94 11.45
CA ARG A 21 -7.71 -20.04 10.67
C ARG A 21 -8.58 -18.80 10.84
N SER A 22 -8.70 -18.29 12.06
CA SER A 22 -9.42 -17.05 12.35
C SER A 22 -8.79 -15.83 11.69
N LEU A 23 -7.45 -15.73 11.68
CA LEU A 23 -6.74 -14.68 10.97
C LEU A 23 -6.96 -14.77 9.46
N HIS A 24 -6.86 -15.97 8.88
CA HIS A 24 -7.09 -16.20 7.46
C HIS A 24 -8.52 -15.81 7.04
N GLN A 25 -9.53 -16.21 7.80
CA GLN A 25 -10.92 -15.82 7.56
C GLN A 25 -11.11 -14.31 7.61
N ARG A 26 -10.55 -13.63 8.63
CA ARG A 26 -10.60 -12.17 8.72
C ARG A 26 -9.88 -11.49 7.56
N LEU A 27 -8.70 -12.00 7.17
CA LEU A 27 -7.92 -11.47 6.06
C LEU A 27 -8.69 -11.52 4.74
N MET A 28 -9.41 -12.62 4.47
CA MET A 28 -10.21 -12.77 3.26
C MET A 28 -11.53 -11.98 3.32
N ALA A 29 -12.07 -11.72 4.51
CA ALA A 29 -13.31 -10.96 4.69
C ALA A 29 -13.12 -9.44 4.82
N SER A 30 -11.88 -8.94 4.87
CA SER A 30 -11.56 -7.51 5.09
C SER A 30 -10.74 -6.93 3.95
N GLY A 31 -10.64 -5.60 3.91
CA GLY A 31 -9.78 -4.86 2.97
C GLY A 31 -10.18 -5.01 1.51
N HIS A 32 -11.49 -4.98 1.25
CA HIS A 32 -12.10 -4.97 -0.09
C HIS A 32 -12.32 -3.55 -0.62
N GLU A 33 -12.16 -2.53 0.21
CA GLU A 33 -12.29 -1.12 -0.13
C GLU A 33 -10.96 -0.40 0.07
N ARG A 34 -10.68 0.59 -0.78
CA ARG A 34 -9.44 1.36 -0.71
C ARG A 34 -9.48 2.36 0.46
N PRO A 35 -8.34 2.63 1.12
CA PRO A 35 -8.28 3.54 2.25
C PRO A 35 -8.58 4.98 1.85
N GLU A 36 -8.96 5.83 2.81
CA GLU A 36 -9.24 7.25 2.56
C GLU A 36 -8.05 8.00 1.95
N ASN A 37 -6.82 7.61 2.30
CA ASN A 37 -5.59 8.22 1.77
C ASN A 37 -5.41 8.02 0.26
N ASP A 38 -6.14 7.09 -0.35
CA ASP A 38 -6.18 6.89 -1.80
C ASP A 38 -7.15 7.84 -2.51
N ARG A 39 -7.95 8.61 -1.78
CA ARG A 39 -8.85 9.63 -2.32
C ARG A 39 -8.15 10.98 -2.38
N CYS A 40 -8.42 11.72 -3.45
CA CYS A 40 -8.01 13.11 -3.52
C CYS A 40 -8.87 13.93 -2.53
N PRO A 41 -8.30 14.76 -1.64
CA PRO A 41 -9.06 15.49 -0.64
C PRO A 41 -9.84 16.70 -1.22
N ILE A 42 -9.68 16.99 -2.52
CA ILE A 42 -10.36 18.09 -3.19
C ILE A 42 -11.61 17.59 -3.90
N CYS A 43 -11.49 16.53 -4.73
CA CYS A 43 -12.64 15.96 -5.44
C CYS A 43 -13.29 14.76 -4.71
N PHE A 44 -12.66 14.23 -3.66
CA PHE A 44 -13.08 13.06 -2.88
C PHE A 44 -13.13 11.72 -3.65
N ASP A 45 -12.75 11.72 -4.92
CA ASP A 45 -12.67 10.52 -5.75
C ASP A 45 -11.36 9.75 -5.54
N LEU A 46 -11.43 8.43 -5.68
CA LEU A 46 -10.26 7.54 -5.66
C LEU A 46 -9.29 7.88 -6.79
N ILE A 47 -8.00 7.95 -6.48
CA ILE A 47 -6.93 8.24 -7.44
C ILE A 47 -6.56 6.96 -8.17
N GLU A 48 -6.40 7.04 -9.48
CA GLU A 48 -6.02 5.91 -10.34
C GLU A 48 -4.67 5.29 -9.92
N PHE A 49 -4.50 3.98 -10.17
CA PHE A 49 -3.22 3.31 -9.98
C PHE A 49 -2.31 3.46 -11.22
N PRO A 50 -0.98 3.60 -11.02
CA PRO A 50 -0.28 3.78 -9.74
C PRO A 50 -0.56 5.16 -9.14
N VAL A 51 -0.97 5.21 -7.87
CA VAL A 51 -1.40 6.45 -7.21
C VAL A 51 -0.35 7.56 -7.31
N GLY A 52 0.93 7.23 -7.11
CA GLY A 52 2.03 8.19 -7.21
C GLY A 52 2.35 8.70 -8.63
N GLN A 53 1.78 8.12 -9.68
CA GLN A 53 1.89 8.61 -11.07
C GLN A 53 0.69 9.48 -11.48
N HIS A 54 -0.35 9.51 -10.65
CA HIS A 54 -1.60 10.24 -10.90
C HIS A 54 -1.90 11.28 -9.82
N SER A 55 -0.91 11.58 -8.99
CA SER A 55 -1.02 12.52 -7.88
C SER A 55 0.32 12.95 -7.28
N SER A 56 0.29 14.08 -6.59
CA SER A 56 1.41 14.63 -5.84
C SER A 56 1.14 14.69 -4.33
N ILE A 57 2.11 14.25 -3.52
CA ILE A 57 2.08 14.48 -2.06
C ILE A 57 2.52 15.91 -1.76
N ASN A 58 1.65 16.65 -1.10
CA ASN A 58 1.92 18.00 -0.66
C ASN A 58 2.56 17.99 0.72
N VAL A 59 3.87 18.21 0.80
CA VAL A 59 4.63 18.10 2.06
C VAL A 59 4.22 19.13 3.13
N CYS A 60 3.47 20.17 2.76
CA CYS A 60 2.88 21.09 3.74
C CYS A 60 1.92 20.37 4.70
N CYS A 61 1.21 19.34 4.21
CA CYS A 61 0.07 18.72 4.90
C CYS A 61 -0.02 17.20 4.77
N MET A 62 0.94 16.57 4.08
CA MET A 62 0.94 15.14 3.73
C MET A 62 -0.31 14.68 2.96
N LYS A 63 -1.07 15.62 2.38
CA LYS A 63 -2.22 15.27 1.56
C LYS A 63 -1.80 15.05 0.12
N ARG A 64 -2.40 14.03 -0.48
CA ARG A 64 -2.17 13.64 -1.86
C ARG A 64 -3.25 14.23 -2.75
N VAL A 65 -2.87 15.10 -3.68
CA VAL A 65 -3.81 15.73 -4.61
C VAL A 65 -3.62 15.11 -5.99
N CYS A 66 -4.71 14.74 -6.66
CA CYS A 66 -4.65 14.15 -7.98
C CYS A 66 -4.31 15.20 -9.04
N ASP A 67 -3.66 14.78 -10.12
CA ASP A 67 -3.15 15.70 -11.14
C ASP A 67 -4.27 16.52 -11.78
N GLY A 68 -5.49 15.97 -11.89
CA GLY A 68 -6.66 16.73 -12.35
C GLY A 68 -7.04 17.90 -11.43
N CYS A 69 -6.96 17.72 -10.11
CA CYS A 69 -7.22 18.80 -9.15
C CYS A 69 -6.05 19.81 -9.10
N ASP A 70 -4.81 19.34 -9.26
CA ASP A 70 -3.64 20.21 -9.37
C ASP A 70 -3.72 21.07 -10.65
N LEU A 71 -4.15 20.49 -11.77
CA LEU A 71 -4.38 21.19 -13.04
C LEU A 71 -5.50 22.24 -12.91
N ASP A 72 -6.67 21.89 -12.38
CA ASP A 72 -7.79 22.84 -12.20
C ASP A 72 -7.39 23.99 -11.25
N ALA A 73 -6.61 23.71 -10.20
CA ALA A 73 -6.09 24.74 -9.32
C ALA A 73 -5.14 25.71 -10.06
N THR A 74 -4.23 25.16 -10.87
CA THR A 74 -3.30 25.93 -11.69
C THR A 74 -4.04 26.83 -12.69
N GLN A 75 -5.07 26.31 -13.35
CA GLN A 75 -5.90 27.08 -14.28
C GLN A 75 -6.65 28.24 -13.60
N ARG A 76 -6.89 28.14 -12.29
CA ARG A 76 -7.54 29.19 -11.47
C ARG A 76 -6.56 30.16 -10.82
N GLY A 77 -5.30 30.13 -11.20
CA GLY A 77 -4.30 31.07 -10.71
C GLY A 77 -3.63 30.68 -9.40
N ILE A 78 -3.82 29.43 -8.93
CA ILE A 78 -3.14 28.91 -7.75
C ILE A 78 -1.80 28.34 -8.21
N TYR A 79 -0.85 29.24 -8.43
CA TYR A 79 0.53 28.90 -8.76
C TYR A 79 1.36 28.80 -7.46
N ASP A 80 2.30 27.86 -7.40
CA ASP A 80 3.30 27.71 -6.34
C ASP A 80 2.80 27.58 -4.90
N THR A 81 1.52 27.27 -4.71
CA THR A 81 0.93 26.97 -3.39
C THR A 81 0.19 25.65 -3.44
N CYS A 82 0.20 24.93 -2.32
CA CYS A 82 -0.53 23.68 -2.20
C CYS A 82 -2.02 23.93 -2.48
N PRO A 83 -2.64 23.20 -3.42
CA PRO A 83 -4.04 23.43 -3.78
C PRO A 83 -5.03 23.07 -2.67
N PHE A 84 -4.60 22.24 -1.71
CA PHE A 84 -5.37 21.90 -0.52
C PHE A 84 -5.17 22.89 0.63
N CYS A 85 -3.92 23.10 1.07
CA CYS A 85 -3.60 23.83 2.30
C CYS A 85 -3.21 25.31 2.08
N ARG A 86 -3.06 25.74 0.82
CA ARG A 86 -2.58 27.08 0.38
C ARG A 86 -1.18 27.50 0.87
N THR A 87 -0.45 26.61 1.56
CA THR A 87 0.94 26.88 1.96
C THR A 87 1.83 26.89 0.71
N PRO A 88 2.77 27.86 0.57
CA PRO A 88 3.75 27.87 -0.51
C PRO A 88 4.51 26.56 -0.62
N HIS A 89 4.74 26.10 -1.85
CA HIS A 89 5.57 24.93 -2.10
C HIS A 89 7.02 25.20 -1.71
N PRO A 90 7.74 24.21 -1.15
CA PRO A 90 9.19 24.34 -1.00
C PRO A 90 9.85 24.32 -2.38
N HIS A 91 10.87 25.15 -2.57
CA HIS A 91 11.60 25.26 -3.86
C HIS A 91 12.93 24.49 -3.86
N ASP A 92 13.27 23.84 -2.75
CA ASP A 92 14.50 23.08 -2.60
C ASP A 92 14.33 21.92 -1.60
N ASP A 93 15.30 21.00 -1.63
CA ASP A 93 15.33 19.79 -0.80
C ASP A 93 15.41 20.11 0.71
N ALA A 94 16.15 21.14 1.11
CA ALA A 94 16.31 21.50 2.51
C ALA A 94 14.99 22.08 3.08
N SER A 95 14.34 22.97 2.35
CA SER A 95 13.01 23.50 2.66
C SER A 95 11.97 22.39 2.73
N THR A 96 12.00 21.44 1.80
CA THR A 96 11.14 20.25 1.79
C THR A 96 11.35 19.41 3.06
N LEU A 97 12.60 19.11 3.39
CA LEU A 97 12.97 18.33 4.57
C LEU A 97 12.51 19.01 5.86
N VAL A 98 12.68 20.33 5.99
CA VAL A 98 12.21 21.10 7.15
C VAL A 98 10.69 20.97 7.33
N MET A 99 9.91 21.04 6.24
CA MET A 99 8.46 20.87 6.30
C MET A 99 8.06 19.45 6.71
N VAL A 100 8.70 18.43 6.12
CA VAL A 100 8.49 17.02 6.48
C VAL A 100 8.81 16.79 7.96
N GLN A 101 9.97 17.24 8.43
CA GLN A 101 10.37 17.10 9.84
C GLN A 101 9.40 17.79 10.80
N LYS A 102 8.79 18.92 10.41
CA LYS A 102 7.75 19.59 11.20
C LYS A 102 6.52 18.68 11.39
N ARG A 103 6.13 17.91 10.37
CA ARG A 103 5.03 16.95 10.44
C ARG A 103 5.42 15.70 11.24
N VAL A 104 6.63 15.18 11.05
CA VAL A 104 7.21 14.09 11.84
C VAL A 104 7.22 14.41 13.34
N ARG A 105 7.63 15.63 13.73
CA ARG A 105 7.60 16.07 15.14
C ARG A 105 6.19 16.10 15.74
N LYS A 106 5.16 16.23 14.90
CA LYS A 106 3.75 16.19 15.32
C LYS A 106 3.16 14.77 15.33
N GLY A 107 3.96 13.74 15.01
CA GLY A 107 3.50 12.35 14.98
C GLY A 107 2.64 12.00 13.76
N ASP A 108 2.75 12.76 12.68
CA ASP A 108 2.05 12.44 11.41
C ASP A 108 2.63 11.15 10.81
N ALA A 109 1.85 10.07 10.81
CA ALA A 109 2.29 8.74 10.39
C ALA A 109 2.76 8.72 8.93
N GLU A 110 2.07 9.44 8.04
CA GLU A 110 2.44 9.51 6.62
C GLU A 110 3.71 10.35 6.41
N ALA A 111 3.91 11.41 7.20
CA ALA A 111 5.18 12.13 7.16
C ALA A 111 6.37 11.28 7.63
N ILE A 112 6.15 10.45 8.67
CA ILE A 112 7.18 9.54 9.19
C ILE A 112 7.50 8.48 8.13
N SER A 113 6.48 7.89 7.51
CA SER A 113 6.64 6.94 6.41
C SER A 113 7.37 7.55 5.22
N PHE A 114 6.95 8.74 4.78
CA PHE A 114 7.57 9.50 3.71
C PHE A 114 9.05 9.79 4.01
N LEU A 115 9.38 10.22 5.22
CA LEU A 115 10.77 10.45 5.61
C LEU A 115 11.59 9.15 5.56
N GLY A 116 11.01 8.01 5.97
CA GLY A 116 11.62 6.69 5.82
C GLY A 116 12.00 6.39 4.36
N ILE A 117 11.08 6.63 3.42
CA ILE A 117 11.34 6.49 1.97
C ILE A 117 12.49 7.39 1.51
N LYS A 118 12.61 8.62 2.05
CA LYS A 118 13.70 9.53 1.67
C LYS A 118 15.06 9.08 2.19
N TYR A 119 15.14 8.50 3.39
CA TYR A 119 16.36 7.85 3.87
C TYR A 119 16.71 6.61 3.05
N TYR A 120 15.73 5.76 2.74
CA TYR A 120 15.95 4.54 1.95
C TYR A 120 16.54 4.81 0.55
N HIS A 121 16.15 5.92 -0.07
CA HIS A 121 16.64 6.30 -1.41
C HIS A 121 17.73 7.37 -1.43
N GLY A 122 18.16 7.90 -0.27
CA GLY A 122 19.11 9.01 -0.19
C GLY A 122 18.63 10.27 -0.93
N LYS A 123 17.43 10.76 -0.59
CA LYS A 123 16.77 11.92 -1.22
C LYS A 123 16.62 13.08 -0.22
N LEU A 124 16.30 14.28 -0.71
CA LEU A 124 16.20 15.50 0.11
C LEU A 124 17.53 15.90 0.78
N GLY A 125 18.65 15.67 0.10
CA GLY A 125 20.00 15.88 0.64
C GLY A 125 20.40 14.91 1.77
N LEU A 126 19.62 13.86 2.02
CA LEU A 126 19.94 12.82 3.00
C LEU A 126 20.84 11.75 2.39
N ALA A 127 21.80 11.25 3.15
CA ALA A 127 22.51 10.02 2.79
C ALA A 127 21.55 8.82 2.86
N LYS A 128 21.77 7.83 1.99
CA LYS A 128 21.04 6.56 2.07
C LYS A 128 21.31 5.90 3.43
N ASP A 129 20.25 5.56 4.15
CA ASP A 129 20.32 4.92 5.48
C ASP A 129 19.11 3.99 5.68
N ASP A 130 19.33 2.70 5.43
CA ASP A 130 18.27 1.69 5.44
C ASP A 130 17.79 1.38 6.85
N THR A 131 18.71 1.26 7.81
CA THR A 131 18.40 1.08 9.23
C THR A 131 17.47 2.19 9.71
N ARG A 132 17.80 3.45 9.37
CA ARG A 132 16.96 4.59 9.73
C ARG A 132 15.60 4.56 9.03
N ALA A 133 15.53 4.12 7.78
CA ALA A 133 14.28 3.96 7.07
C ALA A 133 13.37 2.92 7.76
N ILE A 134 13.92 1.77 8.14
CA ILE A 134 13.20 0.69 8.84
C ILE A 134 12.70 1.16 10.21
N GLU A 135 13.50 1.90 10.98
CA GLU A 135 13.07 2.50 12.26
C GLU A 135 11.87 3.43 12.06
N LEU A 136 11.94 4.31 11.05
CA LEU A 136 10.87 5.25 10.75
C LEU A 136 9.61 4.54 10.27
N TRP A 137 9.72 3.56 9.38
CA TRP A 137 8.58 2.78 8.93
C TRP A 137 7.97 1.95 10.07
N THR A 138 8.77 1.38 10.96
CA THR A 138 8.26 0.67 12.15
C THR A 138 7.40 1.60 12.99
N ARG A 139 7.91 2.80 13.29
CA ARG A 139 7.15 3.83 14.02
C ARG A 139 5.90 4.30 13.27
N ALA A 140 5.98 4.48 11.95
CA ALA A 140 4.83 4.91 11.15
C ALA A 140 3.74 3.82 11.09
N ALA A 141 4.13 2.55 11.00
CA ALA A 141 3.24 1.41 11.04
C ALA A 141 2.52 1.30 12.40
N GLU A 142 3.23 1.51 13.51
CA GLU A 142 2.62 1.60 14.86
C GLU A 142 1.59 2.74 14.98
N LEU A 143 1.75 3.80 14.20
CA LEU A 143 0.82 4.92 14.10
C LEU A 143 -0.25 4.73 13.00
N GLY A 144 -0.29 3.56 12.35
CA GLY A 144 -1.33 3.17 11.39
C GLY A 144 -1.03 3.46 9.91
N SER A 145 0.19 3.84 9.53
CA SER A 145 0.53 4.02 8.11
C SER A 145 0.57 2.69 7.37
N LEU A 146 -0.30 2.55 6.36
CA LEU A 146 -0.39 1.35 5.52
C LEU A 146 0.81 1.24 4.57
N ASP A 147 1.28 2.37 4.04
CA ASP A 147 2.48 2.45 3.20
C ASP A 147 3.71 1.97 3.99
N ALA A 148 3.82 2.34 5.27
CA ALA A 148 4.92 1.87 6.11
C ALA A 148 4.90 0.35 6.32
N HIS A 149 3.72 -0.23 6.56
CA HIS A 149 3.56 -1.69 6.58
C HIS A 149 3.92 -2.32 5.23
N TYR A 150 3.58 -1.70 4.11
CA TYR A 150 3.96 -2.19 2.78
C TYR A 150 5.49 -2.25 2.60
N HIS A 151 6.19 -1.18 2.97
CA HIS A 151 7.65 -1.10 2.88
C HIS A 151 8.35 -2.08 3.82
N LEU A 152 7.91 -2.19 5.08
CA LEU A 152 8.45 -3.20 6.01
C LEU A 152 8.22 -4.62 5.48
N GLY A 153 7.04 -4.86 4.90
CA GLY A 153 6.72 -6.14 4.29
C GLY A 153 7.73 -6.52 3.21
N HIS A 154 8.07 -5.57 2.33
CA HIS A 154 9.06 -5.76 1.27
C HIS A 154 10.47 -6.03 1.82
N VAL A 155 10.96 -5.18 2.73
CA VAL A 155 12.32 -5.31 3.27
C VAL A 155 12.52 -6.63 4.00
N TYR A 156 11.57 -7.05 4.85
CA TYR A 156 11.68 -8.33 5.54
C TYR A 156 11.47 -9.52 4.60
N TYR A 157 10.67 -9.39 3.53
CA TYR A 157 10.41 -10.49 2.61
C TYR A 157 11.61 -10.84 1.74
N ASP A 158 12.30 -9.83 1.22
CA ASP A 158 13.45 -10.02 0.31
C ASP A 158 14.77 -10.21 1.08
N GLY A 159 14.88 -9.66 2.29
CA GLY A 159 16.11 -9.77 3.10
C GLY A 159 17.26 -8.92 2.59
N ASP A 160 16.96 -7.69 2.16
CA ASP A 160 17.91 -6.73 1.62
C ASP A 160 18.19 -5.57 2.61
N ASP A 161 19.10 -4.67 2.23
CA ASP A 161 19.28 -3.36 2.86
C ASP A 161 19.65 -3.44 4.37
N GLY A 162 20.50 -4.40 4.73
CA GLY A 162 21.03 -4.58 6.08
C GLY A 162 20.12 -5.37 7.04
N VAL A 163 19.05 -5.98 6.52
CA VAL A 163 18.14 -6.86 7.27
C VAL A 163 18.20 -8.26 6.71
N ALA A 164 18.25 -9.27 7.58
CA ALA A 164 18.15 -10.66 7.16
C ALA A 164 16.73 -10.99 6.67
N GLU A 165 16.63 -11.85 5.66
CA GLU A 165 15.36 -12.36 5.16
C GLU A 165 14.53 -12.97 6.30
N ASP A 166 13.29 -12.49 6.43
CA ASP A 166 12.27 -12.98 7.35
C ASP A 166 10.89 -12.86 6.67
N LYS A 167 10.66 -13.75 5.69
CA LYS A 167 9.40 -13.82 4.93
C LYS A 167 8.15 -13.86 5.81
N PRO A 168 8.07 -14.66 6.90
CA PRO A 168 6.92 -14.63 7.80
C PRO A 168 6.64 -13.24 8.37
N ARG A 169 7.67 -12.50 8.78
CA ARG A 169 7.52 -11.13 9.25
C ARG A 169 7.10 -10.17 8.14
N GLY A 170 7.67 -10.31 6.95
CA GLY A 170 7.27 -9.52 5.78
C GLY A 170 5.79 -9.70 5.43
N ILE A 171 5.36 -10.96 5.33
CA ILE A 171 3.97 -11.36 5.12
C ILE A 171 3.07 -10.78 6.22
N HIS A 172 3.50 -10.83 7.49
CA HIS A 172 2.71 -10.27 8.59
C HIS A 172 2.43 -8.76 8.40
N HIS A 173 3.43 -7.96 8.01
CA HIS A 173 3.21 -6.54 7.75
C HIS A 173 2.26 -6.33 6.56
N TRP A 174 2.40 -7.11 5.47
CA TRP A 174 1.46 -7.04 4.35
C TRP A 174 0.04 -7.45 4.73
N GLN A 175 -0.15 -8.44 5.62
CA GLN A 175 -1.47 -8.81 6.14
C GLN A 175 -2.14 -7.64 6.88
N GLN A 176 -1.41 -6.94 7.76
CA GLN A 176 -1.94 -5.77 8.48
C GLN A 176 -2.41 -4.68 7.50
N ALA A 177 -1.60 -4.34 6.51
CA ALA A 177 -1.95 -3.34 5.51
C ALA A 177 -3.11 -3.79 4.62
N ALA A 178 -3.07 -5.04 4.15
CA ALA A 178 -4.07 -5.60 3.25
C ALA A 178 -5.46 -5.63 3.90
N MET A 179 -5.57 -6.02 5.18
CA MET A 179 -6.83 -6.02 5.94
C MET A 179 -7.49 -4.64 6.00
N ASN A 180 -6.70 -3.57 5.88
CA ASN A 180 -7.15 -2.18 5.86
C ASN A 180 -7.22 -1.59 4.43
N GLY A 181 -7.24 -2.45 3.41
CA GLY A 181 -7.48 -2.04 2.03
C GLY A 181 -6.24 -1.66 1.23
N HIS A 182 -5.03 -1.86 1.77
CA HIS A 182 -3.81 -1.54 1.02
C HIS A 182 -3.60 -2.50 -0.15
N VAL A 183 -3.83 -1.99 -1.35
CA VAL A 183 -3.96 -2.77 -2.59
C VAL A 183 -2.65 -3.43 -3.01
N GLN A 184 -1.52 -2.74 -2.84
CA GLN A 184 -0.21 -3.29 -3.18
C GLN A 184 0.20 -4.39 -2.18
N SER A 185 -0.10 -4.23 -0.89
CA SER A 185 0.14 -5.29 0.11
C SER A 185 -0.72 -6.52 -0.17
N ARG A 186 -2.00 -6.32 -0.56
CA ARG A 186 -2.87 -7.41 -0.99
C ARG A 186 -2.31 -8.17 -2.18
N HIS A 187 -1.76 -7.45 -3.17
CA HIS A 187 -1.07 -8.06 -4.30
C HIS A 187 0.16 -8.86 -3.87
N MET A 188 1.00 -8.31 -2.99
CA MET A 188 2.19 -9.01 -2.51
C MET A 188 1.86 -10.29 -1.74
N LEU A 189 0.75 -10.33 -0.99
CA LEU A 189 0.26 -11.58 -0.41
C LEU A 189 -0.11 -12.61 -1.48
N GLY A 190 -0.74 -12.18 -2.57
CA GLY A 190 -1.02 -13.08 -3.69
C GLY A 190 0.24 -13.63 -4.34
N PHE A 191 1.28 -12.80 -4.47
CA PHE A 191 2.60 -13.23 -4.95
C PHE A 191 3.25 -14.25 -4.01
N ALA A 192 3.30 -13.96 -2.71
CA ALA A 192 3.87 -14.86 -1.71
C ALA A 192 3.14 -16.22 -1.67
N GLU A 193 1.81 -16.23 -1.73
CA GLU A 193 1.04 -17.48 -1.79
C GLU A 193 1.29 -18.25 -3.09
N TYR A 194 1.52 -17.55 -4.21
CA TYR A 194 1.87 -18.19 -5.48
C TYR A 194 3.23 -18.88 -5.41
N GLU A 195 4.24 -18.20 -4.85
CA GLU A 195 5.59 -18.77 -4.65
C GLU A 195 5.57 -19.98 -3.71
N ASN A 196 4.70 -19.96 -2.71
CA ASN A 196 4.49 -21.08 -1.78
C ASN A 196 3.66 -22.23 -2.39
N GLY A 197 3.23 -22.14 -3.66
CA GLY A 197 2.41 -23.15 -4.33
C GLY A 197 0.92 -23.13 -3.95
N ASN A 198 0.49 -22.17 -3.13
CA ASN A 198 -0.90 -22.00 -2.70
C ASN A 198 -1.72 -21.23 -3.75
N HIS A 199 -1.75 -21.72 -4.99
CA HIS A 199 -2.34 -21.01 -6.14
C HIS A 199 -3.79 -20.58 -5.91
N ARG A 200 -4.59 -21.40 -5.21
CA ARG A 200 -5.97 -21.04 -4.87
C ARG A 200 -6.05 -19.77 -4.00
N LEU A 201 -5.16 -19.62 -3.01
CA LEU A 201 -5.09 -18.44 -2.15
C LEU A 201 -4.50 -17.24 -2.90
N ALA A 202 -3.49 -17.47 -3.73
CA ALA A 202 -2.93 -16.45 -4.60
C ALA A 202 -4.02 -15.79 -5.47
N VAL A 203 -4.87 -16.61 -6.12
CA VAL A 203 -6.01 -16.12 -6.90
C VAL A 203 -6.95 -15.29 -6.05
N GLN A 204 -7.29 -15.72 -4.83
CA GLN A 204 -8.17 -14.94 -3.95
C GLN A 204 -7.60 -13.55 -3.64
N HIS A 205 -6.31 -13.46 -3.30
CA HIS A 205 -5.64 -12.19 -3.06
C HIS A 205 -5.60 -11.30 -4.31
N PHE A 206 -5.23 -11.86 -5.47
CA PHE A 206 -5.22 -11.11 -6.72
C PHE A 206 -6.63 -10.66 -7.13
N MET A 207 -7.67 -11.46 -6.90
CA MET A 207 -9.06 -11.11 -7.21
C MET A 207 -9.48 -9.87 -6.43
N ILE A 208 -9.20 -9.82 -5.12
CA ILE A 208 -9.52 -8.65 -4.28
C ILE A 208 -8.78 -7.42 -4.81
N SER A 209 -7.46 -7.52 -4.99
CA SER A 209 -6.63 -6.40 -5.46
C SER A 209 -7.01 -5.92 -6.88
N ALA A 210 -7.36 -6.84 -7.79
CA ALA A 210 -7.81 -6.50 -9.15
C ALA A 210 -9.17 -5.78 -9.14
N LYS A 211 -10.11 -6.23 -8.29
CA LYS A 211 -11.40 -5.55 -8.07
C LYS A 211 -11.28 -4.17 -7.44
N MET A 212 -10.11 -3.83 -6.88
CA MET A 212 -9.78 -2.49 -6.40
C MET A 212 -9.05 -1.64 -7.46
N GLY A 213 -8.93 -2.13 -8.69
CA GLY A 213 -8.33 -1.41 -9.81
C GLY A 213 -6.82 -1.63 -10.00
N TYR A 214 -6.21 -2.64 -9.38
CA TYR A 214 -4.77 -2.88 -9.55
C TYR A 214 -4.45 -3.79 -10.74
N GLU A 215 -3.92 -3.17 -11.80
CA GLU A 215 -3.67 -3.84 -13.07
C GLU A 215 -2.67 -5.02 -12.95
N LYS A 216 -1.65 -4.91 -12.10
CA LYS A 216 -0.66 -6.00 -11.93
C LYS A 216 -1.31 -7.28 -11.39
N SER A 217 -2.30 -7.17 -10.50
CA SER A 217 -3.06 -8.32 -10.02
C SER A 217 -3.91 -8.94 -11.13
N LEU A 218 -4.55 -8.12 -11.97
CA LEU A 218 -5.29 -8.62 -13.14
C LEU A 218 -4.37 -9.33 -14.13
N LYS A 219 -3.16 -8.78 -14.38
CA LYS A 219 -2.13 -9.43 -15.22
C LYS A 219 -1.72 -10.79 -14.65
N ASN A 220 -1.51 -10.89 -13.33
CA ASN A 220 -1.20 -12.18 -12.70
C ASN A 220 -2.35 -13.19 -12.86
N ILE A 221 -3.60 -12.79 -12.66
CA ILE A 221 -4.76 -13.67 -12.88
C ILE A 221 -4.81 -14.13 -14.35
N LYS A 222 -4.52 -13.25 -15.30
CA LYS A 222 -4.44 -13.60 -16.73
C LYS A 222 -3.35 -14.64 -17.01
N GLU A 223 -2.17 -14.52 -16.42
CA GLU A 223 -1.10 -15.52 -16.58
C GLU A 223 -1.49 -16.86 -15.93
N MET A 224 -2.10 -16.82 -14.74
CA MET A 224 -2.61 -18.03 -14.08
C MET A 224 -3.75 -18.70 -14.87
N PHE A 225 -4.58 -17.94 -15.58
CA PHE A 225 -5.60 -18.45 -16.49
C PHE A 225 -5.00 -19.19 -17.69
N LYS A 226 -3.89 -18.68 -18.27
CA LYS A 226 -3.16 -19.39 -19.33
C LYS A 226 -2.52 -20.70 -18.86
N GLY A 227 -2.19 -20.78 -17.57
CA GLY A 227 -1.64 -21.98 -16.94
C GLY A 227 -2.68 -22.92 -16.34
N ASP A 228 -3.97 -22.79 -16.70
CA ASP A 228 -5.08 -23.62 -16.21
C ASP A 228 -5.31 -23.61 -14.68
N LEU A 229 -4.76 -22.61 -13.96
CA LEU A 229 -4.92 -22.44 -12.50
C LEU A 229 -6.14 -21.59 -12.13
N VAL A 230 -6.73 -20.91 -13.11
CA VAL A 230 -7.90 -20.02 -12.96
C VAL A 230 -8.96 -20.44 -13.96
N THR A 231 -10.22 -20.47 -13.54
CA THR A 231 -11.34 -20.77 -14.45
C THR A 231 -11.70 -19.57 -15.33
N LYS A 232 -12.33 -19.81 -16.48
CA LYS A 232 -12.86 -18.74 -17.34
C LYS A 232 -13.81 -17.80 -16.59
N ALA A 233 -14.62 -18.35 -15.67
CA ALA A 233 -15.55 -17.57 -14.85
C ALA A 233 -14.81 -16.61 -13.91
N GLN A 234 -13.79 -17.09 -13.19
CA GLN A 234 -12.98 -16.26 -12.29
C GLN A 234 -12.22 -15.17 -13.06
N TYR A 235 -11.67 -15.49 -14.22
CA TYR A 235 -10.98 -14.47 -15.03
C TYR A 235 -11.96 -13.40 -15.56
N ALA A 236 -13.15 -13.80 -16.01
CA ALA A 236 -14.19 -12.85 -16.40
C ALA A 236 -14.63 -11.96 -15.23
N GLU A 237 -14.81 -12.54 -14.04
CA GLU A 237 -15.11 -11.79 -12.82
C GLU A 237 -14.01 -10.77 -12.47
N ALA A 238 -12.74 -11.16 -12.58
CA ALA A 238 -11.61 -10.25 -12.38
C ALA A 238 -11.63 -9.06 -13.34
N LEU A 239 -11.89 -9.34 -14.63
CA LEU A 239 -11.96 -8.32 -15.68
C LEU A 239 -13.11 -7.33 -15.44
N LEU A 240 -14.29 -7.84 -15.07
CA LEU A 240 -15.45 -7.01 -14.79
C LEU A 240 -15.18 -6.09 -13.59
N GLY A 241 -14.72 -6.65 -12.46
CA GLY A 241 -14.46 -5.86 -11.28
C GLY A 241 -13.31 -4.86 -11.45
N TYR A 242 -12.25 -5.22 -12.17
CA TYR A 242 -11.18 -4.27 -12.52
C TYR A 242 -11.71 -3.13 -13.38
N ARG A 243 -12.52 -3.43 -14.40
CA ARG A 243 -13.11 -2.41 -15.27
C ARG A 243 -14.00 -1.48 -14.44
N ASP A 244 -14.88 -2.02 -13.62
CA ASP A 244 -15.81 -1.22 -12.83
C ASP A 244 -15.04 -0.27 -11.87
N ALA A 245 -13.98 -0.77 -11.21
CA ALA A 245 -13.10 0.06 -10.38
C ALA A 245 -12.37 1.16 -11.19
N VAL A 246 -11.88 0.86 -12.40
CA VAL A 246 -11.23 1.86 -13.26
C VAL A 246 -12.23 2.92 -13.73
N GLU A 247 -13.45 2.55 -14.08
CA GLU A 247 -14.50 3.51 -14.45
C GLU A 247 -14.85 4.45 -13.29
N GLU A 248 -14.93 3.94 -12.06
CA GLU A 248 -15.17 4.76 -10.86
C GLU A 248 -14.06 5.79 -10.57
N MET A 249 -12.83 5.54 -11.03
CA MET A 249 -11.69 6.44 -10.82
C MET A 249 -11.54 7.52 -11.90
N LYS A 250 -12.32 7.47 -12.98
CA LYS A 250 -12.22 8.45 -14.07
C LYS A 250 -12.70 9.82 -13.65
N SER A 251 -12.00 10.84 -14.12
CA SER A 251 -12.40 12.25 -13.97
C SER A 251 -12.03 13.02 -15.24
N PRO A 252 -12.92 13.90 -15.76
CA PRO A 252 -12.60 14.73 -16.91
C PRO A 252 -11.32 15.55 -16.74
N GLN A 253 -11.06 16.05 -15.53
CA GLN A 253 -9.87 16.82 -15.21
C GLN A 253 -8.60 15.95 -15.20
N ARG A 254 -8.70 14.70 -14.73
CA ARG A 254 -7.58 13.75 -14.77
C ARG A 254 -7.25 13.33 -16.21
N GLU A 255 -8.27 13.11 -17.03
CA GLU A 255 -8.08 12.82 -18.45
C GLU A 255 -7.45 14.00 -19.20
N GLU A 256 -7.80 15.22 -18.85
CA GLU A 256 -7.14 16.41 -19.39
C GLU A 256 -5.68 16.53 -18.92
N ALA A 257 -5.41 16.32 -17.63
CA ALA A 257 -4.03 16.31 -17.10
C ALA A 257 -3.15 15.29 -17.85
N LYS A 258 -3.65 14.06 -18.06
CA LYS A 258 -2.98 13.04 -18.86
C LYS A 258 -2.71 13.50 -20.31
N ARG A 259 -3.69 14.15 -20.97
CA ARG A 259 -3.53 14.67 -22.34
C ARG A 259 -2.45 15.75 -22.43
N LEU A 260 -2.34 16.58 -21.40
CA LEU A 260 -1.36 17.66 -21.32
C LEU A 260 0.01 17.19 -20.83
N ALA A 261 0.14 15.91 -20.44
CA ALA A 261 1.35 15.32 -19.86
C ALA A 261 1.88 16.08 -18.63
N VAL A 262 0.95 16.58 -17.80
CA VAL A 262 1.22 17.25 -16.52
C VAL A 262 0.86 16.35 -15.36
#